data_AF-A0A5C6NKY4-F1
#
_entry.id   AF-A0A5C6NKY4-F1
#
_cell.length_a   1.000
_cell.length_b   1.000
_cell.length_c   1.000
_cell.angle_alpha   90.00
_cell.angle_beta   90.00
_cell.angle_gamma   90.00
#
_symmetry.space_group_name_H-M   'P 1'
#
loop_
_entity.id
_entity.type
_entity.pdbx_description
1 polymer ?
#
loop_
_entity_poly.entity_id
_entity_poly.type
_entity_poly.pdbx_seq_one_letter_code
_entity_poly.pdbx_strand_id
1 'polypeptide(L)'
;MLELIPAVPRFADEFSLLVQLWSRQRDDRSLLTVLGFDQRVLLQLRTSASVIVFKGPQQQHYEVPFYGLSDGNWHHLAIGVSAKRLTLHVDCIQLLSVAWEYRGMENSTAGLLMVGGIIKSDETPFEGDLRQLTFLMGDPEAAQQHCSHHPPGCGEVPLPATSINTKSTMKIVKPSSRNMVDLLKNPENESFLSSQRNTE
;
A
#
# COMPACT_ATOMS: atom_id res chain seq x y z
N MET A 1 -28.67 27.28 -17.08
CA MET A 1 -27.98 26.93 -15.83
C MET A 1 -27.65 25.46 -15.93
N LEU A 2 -26.42 25.13 -16.33
CA LEU A 2 -25.95 23.74 -16.34
C LEU A 2 -25.53 23.43 -14.91
N GLU A 3 -26.33 22.61 -14.22
CA GLU A 3 -25.88 22.05 -12.94
C GLU A 3 -24.68 21.14 -13.20
N LEU A 4 -23.54 21.53 -12.68
CA LEU A 4 -22.40 20.64 -12.52
C LEU A 4 -22.80 19.62 -11.46
N ILE A 5 -23.30 18.46 -11.91
CA ILE A 5 -23.40 17.28 -11.05
C ILE A 5 -21.99 17.06 -10.48
N PRO A 6 -21.78 17.13 -9.16
CA PRO A 6 -20.46 16.88 -8.60
C PRO A 6 -20.06 15.47 -9.01
N ALA A 7 -18.90 15.36 -9.68
CA ALA A 7 -18.35 14.07 -10.04
C ALA A 7 -18.19 13.25 -8.76
N VAL A 8 -18.87 12.11 -8.67
CA VAL A 8 -18.72 11.19 -7.56
C VAL A 8 -17.24 10.78 -7.50
N PRO A 9 -16.57 10.88 -6.35
CA PRO A 9 -15.19 10.43 -6.23
C PRO A 9 -15.11 8.96 -6.60
N ARG A 10 -14.28 8.68 -7.62
CA ARG A 10 -14.06 7.35 -8.18
C ARG A 10 -12.59 6.98 -8.04
N PHE A 11 -12.33 5.71 -7.76
CA PHE A 11 -11.02 5.13 -7.94
C PHE A 11 -10.65 5.15 -9.44
N ALA A 12 -9.36 5.23 -9.74
CA ALA A 12 -8.90 4.90 -11.08
C ALA A 12 -9.26 3.44 -11.38
N ASP A 13 -9.63 3.14 -12.63
CA ASP A 13 -9.93 1.76 -13.01
C ASP A 13 -8.69 0.89 -12.88
N GLU A 14 -7.54 1.43 -13.29
CA GLU A 14 -6.27 0.72 -13.25
C GLU A 14 -5.56 0.97 -11.92
N PHE A 15 -4.85 -0.03 -11.40
CA PHE A 15 -4.09 0.08 -10.16
C PHE A 15 -3.04 -1.02 -10.02
N SER A 16 -2.09 -0.81 -9.13
CA SER A 16 -1.25 -1.87 -8.57
C SER A 16 -1.59 -2.13 -7.10
N LEU A 17 -1.68 -3.39 -6.71
CA LEU A 17 -1.74 -3.83 -5.33
C LEU A 17 -0.38 -4.41 -4.92
N LEU A 18 0.27 -3.79 -3.94
CA LEU A 18 1.55 -4.21 -3.41
C LEU A 18 1.37 -4.74 -1.99
N VAL A 19 1.81 -5.97 -1.74
CA VAL A 19 1.68 -6.64 -0.45
C VAL A 19 3.02 -7.22 -0.03
N GLN A 20 3.41 -6.96 1.21
CA GLN A 20 4.55 -7.63 1.85
C GLN A 20 4.01 -8.47 3.01
N LEU A 21 4.17 -9.79 2.89
CA LEU A 21 3.57 -10.75 3.81
C LEU A 21 4.57 -11.81 4.29
N TRP A 22 4.31 -12.35 5.47
CA TRP A 22 4.96 -13.52 6.03
C TRP A 22 3.86 -14.48 6.47
N SER A 23 4.00 -15.78 6.18
CA SER A 23 3.03 -16.78 6.62
C SER A 23 3.63 -18.18 6.69
N ARG A 24 2.99 -19.04 7.49
CA ARG A 24 3.18 -20.49 7.52
C ARG A 24 1.87 -21.26 7.33
N GLN A 25 0.80 -20.54 7.01
CA GLN A 25 -0.52 -21.12 6.83
C GLN A 25 -0.50 -22.10 5.65
N ARG A 26 -1.30 -23.16 5.71
CA ARG A 26 -1.39 -24.14 4.61
C ARG A 26 -2.68 -24.06 3.84
N ASP A 27 -3.75 -23.73 4.54
CA ASP A 27 -5.10 -23.66 3.99
C ASP A 27 -5.29 -22.40 3.15
N ASP A 28 -6.29 -22.44 2.26
CA ASP A 28 -6.73 -21.27 1.51
C ASP A 28 -7.39 -20.24 2.43
N ARG A 29 -6.73 -19.09 2.60
CA ARG A 29 -7.22 -17.97 3.41
C ARG A 29 -7.30 -16.69 2.60
N SER A 30 -8.30 -15.86 2.88
CA SER A 30 -8.43 -14.53 2.28
C SER A 30 -7.43 -13.56 2.90
N LEU A 31 -6.51 -13.06 2.09
CA LEU A 31 -5.58 -12.01 2.50
C LEU A 31 -6.24 -10.63 2.44
N LEU A 32 -7.02 -10.40 1.37
CA LEU A 32 -7.66 -9.12 1.10
C LEU A 32 -8.97 -9.35 0.36
N THR A 33 -10.03 -8.66 0.80
CA THR A 33 -11.30 -8.60 0.08
C THR A 33 -11.76 -7.15 -0.04
N VAL A 34 -12.16 -6.76 -1.24
CA VAL A 34 -12.87 -5.51 -1.54
C VAL A 34 -14.32 -5.85 -1.85
N LEU A 35 -15.24 -5.31 -1.08
CA LEU A 35 -16.68 -5.43 -1.27
C LEU A 35 -17.25 -4.11 -1.81
N GLY A 36 -18.14 -4.19 -2.78
CA GLY A 36 -18.96 -3.06 -3.22
C GLY A 36 -20.04 -2.69 -2.20
N PHE A 37 -20.76 -1.59 -2.44
CA PHE A 37 -21.87 -1.18 -1.55
C PHE A 37 -22.99 -2.22 -1.48
N ASP A 38 -23.14 -3.03 -2.53
CA ASP A 38 -24.12 -4.11 -2.62
C ASP A 38 -23.62 -5.42 -1.99
N GLN A 39 -22.49 -5.38 -1.28
CA GLN A 39 -21.81 -6.51 -0.64
C GLN A 39 -21.29 -7.58 -1.62
N ARG A 40 -21.20 -7.28 -2.92
CA ARG A 40 -20.53 -8.18 -3.87
C ARG A 40 -19.03 -8.04 -3.77
N VAL A 41 -18.34 -9.16 -3.93
CA VAL A 41 -16.88 -9.20 -4.03
C VAL A 41 -16.46 -8.55 -5.36
N LEU A 42 -15.82 -7.39 -5.27
CA LEU A 42 -15.22 -6.70 -6.41
C LEU A 42 -13.81 -7.22 -6.67
N LEU A 43 -13.07 -7.51 -5.60
CA LEU A 43 -11.73 -8.06 -5.65
C LEU A 43 -11.51 -8.97 -4.44
N GLN A 44 -10.90 -10.13 -4.63
CA GLN A 44 -10.44 -10.95 -3.53
C GLN A 44 -9.08 -11.58 -3.87
N LEU A 45 -8.14 -11.43 -2.96
CA LEU A 45 -6.84 -12.07 -3.00
C LEU A 45 -6.77 -13.12 -1.90
N ARG A 46 -6.51 -14.37 -2.28
CA ARG A 46 -6.38 -15.50 -1.35
C ARG A 46 -5.08 -16.23 -1.60
N THR A 47 -4.57 -16.86 -0.56
CA THR A 47 -3.29 -17.56 -0.58
C THR A 47 -3.40 -18.84 0.22
N SER A 48 -2.75 -19.89 -0.27
CA SER A 48 -2.52 -21.15 0.44
C SER A 48 -1.03 -21.53 0.37
N ALA A 49 -0.67 -22.72 0.85
CA ALA A 49 0.69 -23.24 0.71
C ALA A 49 1.13 -23.52 -0.75
N SER A 50 0.22 -23.56 -1.71
CA SER A 50 0.54 -23.97 -3.09
C SER A 50 -0.12 -23.13 -4.18
N VAL A 51 -1.07 -22.27 -3.85
CA VAL A 51 -1.85 -21.50 -4.83
C VAL A 51 -2.06 -20.07 -4.35
N ILE A 52 -1.91 -19.13 -5.29
CA ILE A 52 -2.38 -17.75 -5.17
C ILE A 52 -3.64 -17.61 -6.00
N VAL A 53 -4.70 -17.09 -5.39
CA VAL A 53 -5.99 -16.91 -6.05
C VAL A 53 -6.31 -15.42 -6.13
N PHE A 54 -6.53 -14.94 -7.35
CA PHE A 54 -7.07 -13.62 -7.60
C PHE A 54 -8.47 -13.73 -8.18
N LYS A 55 -9.45 -13.12 -7.51
CA LYS A 55 -10.81 -12.95 -8.03
C LYS A 55 -11.03 -11.48 -8.33
N GLY A 56 -11.46 -11.19 -9.55
CA GLY A 56 -11.82 -9.85 -10.00
C GLY A 56 -13.32 -9.70 -10.24
N PRO A 57 -13.74 -8.56 -10.80
CA PRO A 57 -15.12 -8.35 -11.20
C PRO A 57 -15.60 -9.39 -12.22
N GLN A 58 -16.92 -9.52 -12.38
CA GLN A 58 -17.54 -10.36 -13.41
C GLN A 58 -17.14 -11.85 -13.36
N GLN A 59 -16.95 -12.40 -12.15
CA GLN A 59 -16.57 -13.81 -11.94
C GLN A 59 -15.20 -14.19 -12.53
N GLN A 60 -14.33 -13.21 -12.79
CA GLN A 60 -12.95 -13.47 -13.18
C GLN A 60 -12.21 -14.15 -12.04
N HIS A 61 -11.60 -15.28 -12.32
CA HIS A 61 -10.95 -16.13 -11.33
C HIS A 61 -9.65 -16.68 -11.91
N TYR A 62 -8.53 -16.36 -11.27
CA TYR A 62 -7.20 -16.79 -11.67
C TYR A 62 -6.51 -17.49 -10.51
N GLU A 63 -6.13 -18.74 -10.74
CA GLU A 63 -5.38 -19.55 -9.80
C GLU A 63 -3.96 -19.74 -10.34
N VAL A 64 -2.97 -19.37 -9.54
CA VAL A 64 -1.56 -19.42 -9.93
C VAL A 64 -0.81 -20.33 -8.95
N PRO A 65 -0.30 -21.48 -9.42
CA PRO A 65 0.48 -22.37 -8.57
C PRO A 65 1.78 -21.70 -8.10
N PHE A 66 1.98 -21.63 -6.78
CA PHE A 66 3.19 -21.12 -6.16
C PHE A 66 3.38 -21.72 -4.75
N TYR A 67 4.50 -22.42 -4.53
CA TYR A 67 4.76 -23.20 -3.31
C TYR A 67 5.60 -22.45 -2.26
N GLY A 68 6.04 -21.22 -2.57
CA GLY A 68 6.99 -20.49 -1.72
C GLY A 68 6.36 -19.63 -0.62
N LEU A 69 5.10 -19.19 -0.76
CA LEU A 69 4.54 -18.13 0.09
C LEU A 69 4.34 -18.51 1.58
N SER A 70 4.44 -19.79 1.91
CA SER A 70 4.20 -20.33 3.25
C SER A 70 5.44 -20.96 3.86
N ASP A 71 6.62 -20.59 3.37
CA ASP A 71 7.92 -21.11 3.83
C ASP A 71 8.40 -20.49 5.16
N GLY A 72 7.68 -19.49 5.69
CA GLY A 72 8.06 -18.74 6.87
C GLY A 72 9.12 -17.66 6.62
N ASN A 73 9.22 -17.13 5.40
CA ASN A 73 9.98 -15.96 5.04
C ASN A 73 9.07 -14.80 4.59
N TRP A 74 9.67 -13.62 4.45
CA TRP A 74 8.99 -12.45 3.91
C TRP A 74 8.96 -12.52 2.39
N HIS A 75 7.76 -12.35 1.83
CA HIS A 75 7.55 -12.30 0.39
C HIS A 75 6.92 -10.98 -0.03
N HIS A 76 7.28 -10.54 -1.23
CA HIS A 76 6.65 -9.41 -1.91
C HIS A 76 5.72 -9.94 -3.00
N LEU A 77 4.44 -9.67 -2.85
CA LEU A 77 3.39 -10.01 -3.79
C LEU A 77 2.89 -8.72 -4.44
N ALA A 78 2.89 -8.66 -5.78
CA ALA A 78 2.43 -7.49 -6.51
C ALA A 78 1.47 -7.87 -7.63
N ILE A 79 0.34 -7.18 -7.72
CA ILE A 79 -0.70 -7.40 -8.72
C ILE A 79 -0.90 -6.12 -9.51
N GLY A 80 -0.74 -6.18 -10.83
CA GLY A 80 -1.04 -5.07 -11.75
C GLY A 80 -2.36 -5.31 -12.45
N VAL A 81 -3.28 -4.36 -12.32
CA VAL A 81 -4.63 -4.39 -12.93
C VAL A 81 -4.74 -3.22 -13.88
N SER A 82 -4.74 -3.50 -15.18
CA SER A 82 -5.07 -2.53 -16.24
C SER A 82 -6.36 -2.92 -16.95
N ALA A 83 -6.90 -2.06 -17.82
CA ALA A 83 -8.11 -2.38 -18.59
C ALA A 83 -7.98 -3.65 -19.45
N LYS A 84 -6.76 -4.00 -19.86
CA LYS A 84 -6.48 -5.08 -20.83
C LYS A 84 -5.59 -6.19 -20.31
N ARG A 85 -4.93 -6.00 -19.17
CA ARG A 85 -3.94 -6.95 -18.65
C ARG A 85 -4.00 -7.06 -17.13
N LEU A 86 -3.93 -8.30 -16.66
CA LEU A 86 -3.69 -8.68 -15.28
C LEU A 86 -2.30 -9.29 -15.16
N THR A 87 -1.50 -8.81 -14.22
CA THR A 87 -0.19 -9.37 -13.89
C THR A 87 -0.09 -9.75 -12.43
N LEU A 88 0.66 -10.81 -12.14
CA LEU A 88 1.00 -11.25 -10.79
C LEU A 88 2.50 -11.47 -10.70
N HIS A 89 3.11 -10.88 -9.69
CA HIS A 89 4.53 -11.02 -9.39
C HIS A 89 4.71 -11.49 -7.95
N VAL A 90 5.64 -12.41 -7.73
CA VAL A 90 6.11 -12.79 -6.39
C VAL A 90 7.62 -12.68 -6.37
N ASP A 91 8.17 -11.95 -5.40
CA ASP A 91 9.61 -11.73 -5.22
C ASP A 91 10.31 -11.36 -6.54
N CYS A 92 9.68 -10.45 -7.29
CA CYS A 92 10.18 -9.93 -8.56
C CYS A 92 10.16 -10.89 -9.75
N ILE A 93 9.49 -12.03 -9.59
CA ILE A 93 9.27 -13.00 -10.66
C ILE A 93 7.81 -12.87 -11.11
N GLN A 94 7.60 -12.58 -12.39
CA GLN A 94 6.26 -12.58 -12.98
C GLN A 94 5.74 -14.02 -13.09
N LEU A 95 4.69 -14.34 -12.34
CA LEU A 95 4.03 -15.65 -12.36
C LEU A 95 2.82 -15.70 -13.31
N LEU A 96 2.16 -14.57 -13.51
CA LEU A 96 1.00 -14.43 -14.39
C LEU A 96 1.10 -13.14 -15.21
N SER A 97 0.77 -13.23 -16.50
CA SER A 97 0.46 -12.08 -17.34
C SER A 97 -0.57 -12.51 -18.38
N VAL A 98 -1.82 -12.13 -18.17
CA VAL A 98 -2.94 -12.54 -19.03
C VAL A 98 -3.69 -11.33 -19.56
N ALA A 99 -4.18 -11.45 -20.79
CA ALA A 99 -5.16 -10.51 -21.30
C ALA A 99 -6.49 -10.75 -20.58
N TRP A 100 -7.16 -9.68 -20.19
CA TRP A 100 -8.49 -9.71 -19.60
C TRP A 100 -9.26 -8.45 -19.99
N GLU A 101 -10.57 -8.46 -19.77
CA GLU A 101 -11.38 -7.25 -19.90
C GLU A 101 -11.77 -6.79 -18.50
N TYR A 102 -11.15 -5.70 -18.06
CA TYR A 102 -11.49 -5.07 -16.80
C TYR A 102 -12.21 -3.75 -17.05
N ARG A 103 -13.42 -3.63 -16.51
CA ARG A 103 -14.31 -2.47 -16.75
C ARG A 103 -14.38 -1.49 -15.57
N GLY A 104 -13.37 -1.50 -14.71
CA GLY A 104 -13.39 -0.71 -13.48
C GLY A 104 -14.01 -1.45 -12.31
N MET A 105 -13.68 -0.98 -11.10
CA MET A 105 -14.52 -1.22 -9.94
C MET A 105 -15.79 -0.39 -10.12
N GLU A 106 -16.88 -0.81 -9.50
CA GLU A 106 -18.16 -0.09 -9.56
C GLU A 106 -17.95 1.40 -9.26
N ASN A 107 -18.76 2.28 -9.88
CA ASN A 107 -18.64 3.75 -9.83
C ASN A 107 -18.77 4.38 -8.42
N SER A 108 -18.71 3.58 -7.36
CA SER A 108 -18.88 3.97 -5.98
C SER A 108 -17.66 3.56 -5.15
N THR A 109 -17.11 4.53 -4.41
CA THR A 109 -16.15 4.30 -3.33
C THR A 109 -16.84 3.87 -2.03
N ALA A 110 -18.17 3.83 -2.00
CA ALA A 110 -18.92 3.24 -0.89
C ALA A 110 -18.76 1.71 -0.98
N GLY A 111 -17.86 1.17 -0.19
CA GLY A 111 -17.54 -0.24 -0.13
C GLY A 111 -16.76 -0.55 1.14
N LEU A 112 -16.37 -1.81 1.31
CA LEU A 112 -15.58 -2.27 2.44
C LEU A 112 -14.29 -2.92 1.96
N LEU A 113 -13.16 -2.47 2.48
CA LEU A 113 -11.89 -3.17 2.38
C LEU A 113 -11.66 -3.98 3.66
N MET A 114 -11.47 -5.28 3.52
CA MET A 114 -11.19 -6.19 4.63
C MET A 114 -9.86 -6.89 4.41
N VAL A 115 -8.97 -6.80 5.41
CA VAL A 115 -7.64 -7.41 5.40
C VAL A 115 -7.63 -8.59 6.37
N GLY A 116 -7.25 -9.77 5.90
CA GLY A 116 -7.17 -11.00 6.68
C GLY A 116 -8.47 -11.47 7.33
N GLY A 117 -9.60 -10.83 7.01
CA GLY A 117 -10.88 -11.06 7.66
C GLY A 117 -11.76 -12.11 6.98
N ILE A 118 -12.92 -12.34 7.60
CA ILE A 118 -13.92 -13.34 7.22
C ILE A 118 -15.11 -12.60 6.57
N ILE A 119 -15.47 -12.98 5.33
CA ILE A 119 -16.69 -12.45 4.68
C ILE A 119 -17.88 -13.43 4.71
N LYS A 120 -17.64 -14.70 5.01
CA LYS A 120 -18.67 -15.74 5.16
C LYS A 120 -18.44 -16.55 6.44
N SER A 121 -19.51 -17.07 7.05
CA SER A 121 -19.44 -17.77 8.34
C SER A 121 -18.53 -19.01 8.37
N ASP A 122 -18.21 -19.59 7.20
CA ASP A 122 -17.36 -20.76 7.02
C ASP A 122 -15.90 -20.42 6.72
N GLU A 123 -15.57 -19.14 6.51
CA GLU A 123 -14.19 -18.71 6.30
C GLU A 123 -13.44 -18.57 7.64
N THR A 124 -12.13 -18.76 7.58
CA THR A 124 -11.21 -18.52 8.71
C THR A 124 -10.26 -17.38 8.31
N PRO A 125 -9.80 -16.55 9.28
CA PRO A 125 -8.91 -15.44 8.99
C PRO A 125 -7.56 -15.91 8.44
N PHE A 126 -6.85 -15.01 7.76
CA PHE A 126 -5.47 -15.21 7.37
C PHE A 126 -4.55 -15.36 8.59
N GLU A 127 -3.59 -16.28 8.52
CA GLU A 127 -2.59 -16.50 9.57
C GLU A 127 -1.19 -16.09 9.07
N GLY A 128 -0.65 -15.00 9.63
CA GLY A 128 0.64 -14.48 9.26
C GLY A 128 0.79 -13.00 9.63
N ASP A 129 1.86 -12.39 9.12
CA ASP A 129 2.16 -10.97 9.32
C ASP A 129 2.08 -10.21 8.00
N LEU A 130 1.62 -8.96 8.07
CA LEU A 130 1.60 -8.02 6.95
C LEU A 130 2.43 -6.79 7.31
N ARG A 131 3.42 -6.47 6.47
CA ARG A 131 4.23 -5.25 6.61
C ARG A 131 3.73 -4.11 5.74
N GLN A 132 3.22 -4.44 4.55
CA GLN A 132 2.76 -3.46 3.59
C GLN A 132 1.52 -3.99 2.87
N LEU A 133 0.53 -3.11 2.69
CA LEU A 133 -0.60 -3.30 1.80
C LEU A 133 -0.95 -1.96 1.19
N THR A 134 -0.59 -1.77 -0.09
CA THR A 134 -0.68 -0.49 -0.76
C THR A 134 -1.41 -0.63 -2.09
N PHE A 135 -2.44 0.18 -2.29
CA PHE A 135 -3.05 0.41 -3.59
C PHE A 135 -2.42 1.66 -4.24
N LEU A 136 -1.82 1.47 -5.41
CA LEU A 136 -1.32 2.55 -6.25
C LEU A 136 -2.28 2.74 -7.41
N MET A 137 -3.17 3.72 -7.28
CA MET A 137 -4.21 4.00 -8.25
C MET A 137 -3.66 4.67 -9.50
N GLY A 138 -4.10 4.24 -10.68
CA GLY A 138 -3.71 4.79 -11.97
C GLY A 138 -2.37 4.31 -12.50
N ASP A 139 -1.68 3.42 -11.79
CA ASP A 139 -0.38 2.89 -12.19
C ASP A 139 -0.37 1.35 -12.06
N PRO A 140 -0.77 0.61 -13.11
CA PRO A 140 -0.70 -0.85 -13.13
C PRO A 140 0.74 -1.38 -13.30
N GLU A 141 1.68 -0.56 -13.76
CA GLU A 141 3.06 -0.97 -14.02
C GLU A 141 3.91 -0.91 -12.73
N ALA A 142 3.46 -0.17 -11.72
CA ALA A 142 4.07 -0.15 -10.40
C ALA A 142 4.23 -1.57 -9.79
N ALA A 143 3.35 -2.52 -10.11
CA ALA A 143 3.49 -3.91 -9.68
C ALA A 143 4.79 -4.57 -10.17
N GLN A 144 5.20 -4.28 -11.41
CA GLN A 144 6.47 -4.74 -11.96
C GLN A 144 7.64 -3.89 -11.44
N GLN A 145 7.47 -2.57 -11.39
CA GLN A 145 8.53 -1.62 -11.03
C GLN A 145 8.89 -1.64 -9.55
N HIS A 146 7.98 -2.10 -8.67
CA HIS A 146 8.22 -2.18 -7.23
C HIS A 146 9.56 -2.86 -6.89
N CYS A 147 9.93 -3.86 -7.70
CA CYS A 147 11.18 -4.59 -7.58
C CYS A 147 12.44 -3.81 -7.92
N SER A 148 12.35 -2.80 -8.79
CA SER A 148 13.46 -1.91 -9.09
C SER A 148 13.71 -0.90 -7.97
N HIS A 149 12.68 -0.57 -7.19
CA HIS A 149 12.75 0.42 -6.12
C HIS A 149 13.05 -0.17 -4.73
N HIS A 150 12.72 -1.44 -4.48
CA HIS A 150 12.96 -2.13 -3.21
C HIS A 150 13.64 -3.49 -3.42
N PRO A 151 14.96 -3.52 -3.66
CA PRO A 151 15.67 -4.78 -3.84
C PRO A 151 15.64 -5.62 -2.55
N PRO A 152 15.65 -6.97 -2.65
CA PRO A 152 15.54 -7.91 -1.52
C PRO A 152 16.68 -7.83 -0.49
N GLY A 153 17.61 -6.87 -0.63
CA GLY A 153 18.75 -6.64 0.26
C GLY A 153 18.60 -5.45 1.21
N CYS A 154 17.50 -4.70 1.18
CA CYS A 154 17.21 -3.72 2.23
C CYS A 154 16.74 -4.46 3.50
N GLY A 155 17.67 -5.14 4.17
CA GLY A 155 17.50 -5.57 5.55
C GLY A 155 17.23 -4.36 6.44
N GLU A 156 16.67 -4.62 7.63
CA GLU A 156 16.55 -3.62 8.69
C GLU A 156 17.85 -2.81 8.76
N VAL A 157 17.81 -1.55 8.33
CA VAL A 157 18.88 -0.62 8.65
C VAL A 157 18.88 -0.59 10.17
N PRO A 158 19.95 -1.04 10.86
CA PRO A 158 19.97 -0.97 12.31
C PRO A 158 19.72 0.49 12.65
N LEU A 159 18.63 0.77 13.37
CA LEU A 159 18.42 2.08 13.96
C LEU A 159 19.75 2.43 14.64
N PRO A 160 20.37 3.58 14.30
CA PRO A 160 21.68 3.91 14.82
C PRO A 160 21.60 3.82 16.34
N ALA A 161 22.33 2.85 16.90
CA ALA A 161 22.42 2.70 18.35
C ALA A 161 22.82 4.07 18.89
N THR A 162 21.89 4.71 19.60
CA THR A 162 22.18 5.96 20.25
C THR A 162 23.21 5.63 21.32
N SER A 163 24.48 5.85 21.01
CA SER A 163 25.54 5.77 21.98
C SER A 163 25.31 6.92 22.94
N ILE A 164 24.59 6.63 24.02
CA ILE A 164 24.56 7.48 25.20
C ILE A 164 25.96 7.37 25.80
N ASN A 165 26.89 8.16 25.25
CA ASN A 165 28.15 8.43 25.90
C ASN A 165 27.82 9.33 27.09
N THR A 166 27.66 8.69 28.24
CA THR A 166 27.65 9.33 29.56
C THR A 166 28.96 10.09 29.74
N LYS A 167 28.96 11.38 29.39
CA LYS A 167 29.82 12.47 29.93
C LYS A 167 29.53 13.76 29.17
N SER A 168 28.38 14.38 29.44
CA SER A 168 28.29 15.83 29.38
C SER A 168 27.14 16.30 30.26
N THR A 169 27.47 17.15 31.21
CA THR A 169 26.57 17.71 32.21
C THR A 169 25.55 18.62 31.51
N MET A 170 24.39 18.09 31.12
CA MET A 170 23.30 18.90 30.59
C MET A 170 22.57 19.63 31.73
N LYS A 171 22.67 20.96 31.75
CA LYS A 171 21.69 21.80 32.46
C LYS A 171 20.35 21.65 31.76
N ILE A 172 19.35 21.16 32.48
CA ILE A 172 17.98 21.02 32.00
C ILE A 172 17.38 22.42 31.82
N VAL A 173 17.26 22.88 30.58
CA VAL A 173 16.40 24.03 30.26
C VAL A 173 14.99 23.48 30.13
N LYS A 174 14.11 23.86 31.06
CA LYS A 174 12.69 23.51 31.01
C LYS A 174 12.03 24.17 29.78
N PRO A 175 11.24 23.44 28.98
CA PRO A 175 10.51 24.05 27.88
C PRO A 175 9.40 24.95 28.43
N SER A 176 9.46 26.23 28.07
CA SER A 176 8.38 27.20 28.31
C SER A 176 7.25 26.93 27.32
N SER A 177 6.10 26.49 27.80
CA SER A 177 4.87 26.41 27.00
C SER A 177 4.48 27.81 26.51
N ARG A 178 4.41 28.02 25.19
CA ARG A 178 3.67 29.16 24.64
C ARG A 178 2.54 28.66 23.76
N ASN A 179 1.35 29.17 24.06
CA ASN A 179 0.09 28.86 23.43
C ASN A 179 0.02 29.42 22.01
N MET A 180 -0.73 28.71 21.17
CA MET A 180 -0.93 28.86 19.73
C MET A 180 -1.70 30.13 19.29
N VAL A 181 -1.79 31.16 20.14
CA VAL A 181 -2.67 32.34 19.91
C VAL A 181 -1.92 33.57 19.39
N ASP A 182 -0.58 33.58 19.41
CA ASP A 182 0.22 34.74 18.97
C ASP A 182 0.54 34.78 17.46
N LEU A 183 0.15 33.76 16.69
CA LEU A 183 0.43 33.70 15.24
C LEU A 183 -0.61 34.42 14.35
N LEU A 184 -1.61 35.10 14.92
CA LEU A 184 -2.70 35.74 14.17
C LEU A 184 -2.72 37.28 14.24
N LYS A 185 -1.60 37.95 14.48
CA LYS A 185 -1.52 39.42 14.27
C LYS A 185 -0.50 39.79 13.20
N ASN A 186 -1.09 40.20 12.08
CA ASN A 186 -0.58 40.71 10.81
C ASN A 186 0.20 42.04 10.99
N PRO A 187 0.62 42.72 9.90
CA PRO A 187 1.86 42.61 9.13
C PRO A 187 2.71 43.91 9.26
N GLU A 188 3.66 44.13 8.34
CA GLU A 188 4.39 45.38 8.02
C GLU A 188 5.86 45.49 8.46
N ASN A 189 6.70 45.78 7.44
CA ASN A 189 8.03 46.39 7.41
C ASN A 189 9.12 45.80 8.34
N GLU A 190 10.29 45.43 7.83
CA GLU A 190 11.27 46.39 7.33
C GLU A 190 12.24 45.72 6.35
N SER A 191 12.58 46.49 5.33
CA SER A 191 13.50 46.23 4.23
C SER A 191 14.96 46.54 4.63
N PHE A 192 15.88 46.46 3.65
CA PHE A 192 17.26 46.99 3.65
C PHE A 192 18.32 46.09 4.35
N LEU A 193 19.50 45.75 3.83
CA LEU A 193 20.41 46.28 2.79
C LEU A 193 21.40 45.15 2.38
N SER A 194 21.55 44.87 1.08
CA SER A 194 22.72 45.18 0.23
C SER A 194 24.05 44.44 0.48
N SER A 195 24.43 43.65 -0.54
CA SER A 195 25.68 43.74 -1.34
C SER A 195 27.08 43.79 -0.67
N GLN A 196 27.90 42.84 -1.15
CA GLN A 196 29.33 42.92 -1.51
C GLN A 196 30.40 42.18 -0.68
N ARG A 197 31.08 41.31 -1.44
CA ARG A 197 32.55 41.10 -1.63
C ARG A 197 33.44 40.48 -0.55
N ASN A 198 34.16 39.45 -1.04
CA ASN A 198 35.55 39.00 -0.80
C ASN A 198 35.87 38.53 0.63
N THR A 199 36.67 37.52 0.93
CA THR A 199 37.81 36.79 0.33
C THR A 199 37.66 35.30 0.71
N GLU A 200 38.23 34.30 0.03
CA GLU A 200 39.65 34.01 -0.24
C GLU A 200 39.76 32.92 -1.31
#